data_AF-A0A7V4NGR0-F1
#
_entry.id   AF-A0A7V4NGR0-F1
#
_cell.length_a   1.000
_cell.length_b   1.000
_cell.length_c   1.000
_cell.angle_alpha   90.00
_cell.angle_beta   90.00
_cell.angle_gamma   90.00
#
_symmetry.space_group_name_H-M   'P 1'
#
loop_
_entity.id
_entity.type
_entity.pdbx_description
1 polymer ?
#
loop_
_entity_poly.entity_id
_entity_poly.type
_entity_poly.pdbx_seq_one_letter_code
_entity_poly.pdbx_strand_id
1 'polypeptide(L)'
;MIPDDKYKYRLIHNVARPLVTKKLINKCLANIKNYDCVIPGIPPVDTVKIINKNFEVEKTLNREQLVFVQTPQVFKTNVIKHIYSKHVLNKWIKKYKITDDAQIAELEGFKIKVVPGEKQNVKVTTKEDLQFVKYFLKFRKS
;
A
#
# COMPACT_ATOMS: atom_id res chain seq x y z
N MET A 1 2.27 16.29 11.64
CA MET A 1 1.13 17.20 11.40
C MET A 1 0.75 17.07 9.93
N ILE A 2 -0.49 16.70 9.59
CA ILE A 2 -0.94 16.67 8.19
C ILE A 2 -1.09 18.12 7.73
N PRO A 3 -0.35 18.58 6.70
CA PRO A 3 -0.39 19.99 6.28
C PRO A 3 -1.78 20.42 5.79
N ASP A 4 -1.96 21.73 5.79
CA ASP A 4 -3.13 22.55 5.45
C ASP A 4 -4.08 22.01 4.37
N ASP A 5 -5.37 22.40 4.41
CA ASP A 5 -6.46 21.84 3.55
C ASP A 5 -6.39 22.22 2.06
N LYS A 6 -5.27 22.78 1.62
CA LYS A 6 -5.03 23.23 0.24
C LYS A 6 -5.22 22.13 -0.82
N TYR A 7 -4.82 20.89 -0.53
CA TYR A 7 -4.89 19.79 -1.50
C TYR A 7 -6.06 18.85 -1.17
N LYS A 8 -6.79 18.40 -2.19
CA LYS A 8 -7.92 17.47 -2.04
C LYS A 8 -7.50 16.06 -1.65
N TYR A 9 -6.33 15.64 -2.11
CA TYR A 9 -5.79 14.29 -1.90
C TYR A 9 -4.44 14.34 -1.18
N ARG A 10 -4.10 13.28 -0.45
CA ARG A 10 -2.77 13.04 0.11
C ARG A 10 -2.25 11.71 -0.39
N LEU A 11 -0.97 11.67 -0.74
CA LEU A 11 -0.30 10.47 -1.19
C LEU A 11 0.74 10.09 -0.14
N ILE A 12 0.69 8.87 0.36
CA ILE A 12 1.69 8.32 1.27
C ILE A 12 2.51 7.30 0.49
N HIS A 13 3.82 7.49 0.48
CA HIS A 13 4.73 6.66 -0.29
C HIS A 13 5.91 6.21 0.57
N ASN A 14 6.35 4.98 0.33
CA ASN A 14 7.50 4.44 1.05
C ASN A 14 8.76 4.90 0.34
N VAL A 15 9.65 5.59 1.04
CA VAL A 15 10.93 6.04 0.49
C VAL A 15 11.76 4.87 -0.05
N ALA A 16 11.57 3.67 0.51
CA ALA A 16 12.16 2.42 0.04
C ALA A 16 11.59 1.89 -1.29
N ARG A 17 10.64 2.56 -1.96
CA ARG A 17 10.12 2.19 -3.30
C ARG A 17 10.59 3.21 -4.36
N PRO A 18 11.90 3.27 -4.68
CA PRO A 18 12.45 4.32 -5.55
C PRO A 18 12.02 4.23 -7.02
N LEU A 19 11.37 3.14 -7.42
CA LEU A 19 11.01 2.86 -8.82
C LEU A 19 9.55 3.22 -9.17
N VAL A 20 8.83 3.90 -8.28
CA VAL A 20 7.46 4.38 -8.55
C VAL A 20 7.41 5.21 -9.83
N THR A 21 6.41 4.97 -10.67
CA THR A 21 6.22 5.70 -11.93
C THR A 21 5.14 6.77 -11.83
N LYS A 22 5.24 7.81 -12.66
CA LYS A 22 4.16 8.79 -12.86
C LYS A 22 2.87 8.11 -13.32
N LYS A 23 2.97 7.05 -14.14
CA LYS A 23 1.83 6.25 -14.61
C LYS A 23 1.07 5.62 -13.45
N LEU A 24 1.79 5.03 -12.49
CA LEU A 24 1.18 4.43 -11.30
C LEU A 24 0.49 5.50 -10.42
N ILE A 25 1.17 6.62 -10.18
CA ILE A 25 0.61 7.75 -9.42
C ILE A 25 -0.69 8.26 -10.06
N ASN A 26 -0.66 8.53 -11.37
CA ASN A 26 -1.82 9.02 -12.12
C ASN A 26 -2.96 8.01 -12.11
N LYS A 27 -2.66 6.70 -12.21
CA LYS A 27 -3.68 5.65 -12.11
C LYS A 27 -4.39 5.68 -10.75
N CYS A 28 -3.64 5.83 -9.66
CA CYS A 28 -4.24 5.91 -8.32
C CYS A 28 -5.12 7.17 -8.18
N LEU A 29 -4.62 8.32 -8.63
CA LEU A 29 -5.35 9.59 -8.61
C LEU A 29 -6.62 9.57 -9.48
N ALA A 30 -6.58 8.92 -10.64
CA ALA A 30 -7.75 8.84 -11.53
C ALA A 30 -8.91 8.04 -10.89
N ASN A 31 -8.60 7.08 -10.02
CA ASN A 31 -9.58 6.20 -9.39
C ASN A 31 -10.11 6.72 -8.05
N ILE A 32 -9.52 7.77 -7.45
CA ILE A 32 -9.89 8.21 -6.09
C ILE A 32 -11.28 8.86 -6.02
N LYS A 33 -11.87 9.32 -7.13
CA LYS A 33 -13.12 10.09 -7.11
C LYS A 33 -14.27 9.36 -6.39
N ASN A 34 -14.39 8.06 -6.59
CA ASN A 34 -15.48 7.24 -6.07
C ASN A 34 -15.12 6.45 -4.80
N TYR A 35 -13.91 6.64 -4.28
CA TYR A 35 -13.37 5.89 -3.15
C TYR A 35 -12.71 6.83 -2.14
N ASP A 36 -12.49 6.36 -0.94
CA ASP A 36 -11.89 7.15 0.15
C ASP A 36 -10.38 6.96 0.21
N CYS A 37 -9.94 5.75 -0.18
CA CYS A 37 -8.55 5.38 -0.36
C CYS A 37 -8.37 4.58 -1.67
N VAL A 38 -7.26 4.80 -2.37
CA VAL A 38 -6.83 3.97 -3.50
C VAL A 38 -5.42 3.47 -3.22
N ILE A 39 -5.23 2.16 -3.36
CA ILE A 39 -3.94 1.50 -3.17
C ILE A 39 -3.56 0.70 -4.42
N PRO A 40 -2.30 0.73 -4.86
CA PRO A 40 -1.82 -0.17 -5.89
C PRO A 40 -1.54 -1.56 -5.28
N GLY A 41 -1.88 -2.61 -6.02
CA GLY A 41 -1.60 -3.98 -5.61
C GLY A 41 -1.21 -4.87 -6.78
N ILE A 42 -0.37 -5.87 -6.52
CA ILE A 42 -0.02 -6.91 -7.50
C ILE A 42 -0.48 -8.27 -6.98
N PRO A 43 -0.96 -9.19 -7.83
CA PRO A 43 -1.36 -10.52 -7.38
C PRO A 43 -0.14 -11.30 -6.86
N PRO A 44 -0.32 -12.20 -5.87
CA PRO A 44 0.70 -13.18 -5.53
C PRO A 44 1.04 -14.06 -6.73
N VAL A 45 2.33 -14.31 -6.93
CA VAL A 45 2.81 -15.28 -7.93
C VAL A 45 2.75 -16.68 -7.33
N ASP A 46 3.26 -16.81 -6.11
CA ASP A 46 3.33 -18.07 -5.38
C ASP A 46 2.05 -18.35 -4.59
N THR A 47 1.86 -19.62 -4.25
CA THR A 47 0.74 -20.05 -3.41
C THR A 47 0.91 -19.55 -1.98
N VAL A 48 -0.13 -18.91 -1.43
CA VAL A 48 -0.11 -18.41 -0.05
C VAL A 48 -0.85 -19.38 0.87
N LYS A 49 -0.20 -19.80 1.96
CA LYS A 49 -0.76 -20.66 3.01
C LYS A 49 -0.92 -19.86 4.31
N ILE A 50 -1.97 -20.17 5.07
CA ILE A 50 -2.04 -19.85 6.50
C ILE A 50 -1.40 -21.02 7.25
N ILE A 51 -0.50 -20.71 8.18
CA ILE A 51 0.15 -21.68 9.06
C ILE A 51 -0.16 -21.37 10.52
N ASN A 52 -0.19 -22.40 11.36
CA ASN A 52 -0.32 -22.26 12.81
C ASN A 52 1.05 -21.93 13.46
N LYS A 53 1.07 -21.83 14.80
CA LYS A 53 2.29 -21.55 15.58
C LYS A 53 3.36 -22.65 15.49
N ASN A 54 2.98 -23.86 15.10
CA ASN A 54 3.87 -25.02 14.94
C ASN A 54 4.37 -25.19 13.49
N PHE A 55 4.14 -24.20 12.61
CA PHE A 55 4.49 -24.25 11.18
C PHE A 55 3.74 -25.30 10.36
N GLU A 56 2.57 -25.74 10.83
CA GLU A 56 1.70 -26.66 10.09
C GLU A 56 0.71 -25.88 9.23
N VAL A 57 0.38 -26.41 8.05
CA VAL A 57 -0.56 -25.75 7.11
C VAL A 57 -1.99 -25.87 7.64
N GLU A 58 -2.63 -24.73 7.90
CA GLU A 58 -4.06 -24.66 8.25
C GLU A 58 -4.93 -24.55 7.00
N LYS A 59 -4.56 -23.68 6.06
CA LYS A 59 -5.39 -23.38 4.88
C LYS A 59 -4.58 -22.86 3.72
N THR A 60 -5.03 -23.17 2.50
CA THR A 60 -4.57 -22.50 1.26
C THR A 60 -5.51 -21.35 0.93
N LEU A 61 -4.96 -20.14 0.71
CA LEU A 61 -5.75 -18.99 0.31
C LEU A 61 -6.03 -18.99 -1.19
N ASN A 62 -7.21 -18.53 -1.60
CA ASN A 62 -7.51 -18.30 -3.01
C ASN A 62 -6.75 -17.04 -3.48
N ARG A 63 -5.69 -17.25 -4.28
CA ARG A 63 -4.83 -16.17 -4.80
C ARG A 63 -5.58 -15.12 -5.62
N GLU A 64 -6.72 -15.45 -6.22
CA GLU A 64 -7.53 -14.51 -7.01
C GLU A 64 -8.18 -13.41 -6.15
N GLN A 65 -8.28 -13.65 -4.84
CA GLN A 65 -8.79 -12.70 -3.86
C GLN A 65 -7.67 -12.00 -3.08
N LEU A 66 -6.41 -12.17 -3.48
CA LEU A 66 -5.25 -11.64 -2.78
C LEU A 66 -4.48 -10.64 -3.63
N VAL A 67 -3.90 -9.65 -2.95
CA VAL A 67 -2.93 -8.72 -3.53
C VAL A 67 -1.82 -8.40 -2.54
N PHE A 68 -0.59 -8.26 -3.04
CA PHE A 68 0.48 -7.59 -2.32
C PHE A 68 0.35 -6.08 -2.53
N VAL A 69 0.00 -5.38 -1.45
CA VAL A 69 -0.19 -3.94 -1.45
C VAL A 69 1.15 -3.23 -1.65
N GLN A 70 1.12 -2.22 -2.51
CA GLN A 70 2.22 -1.31 -2.79
C GLN A 70 1.85 0.11 -2.35
N THR A 71 2.82 1.02 -2.40
CA THR A 71 2.57 2.46 -2.29
C THR A 71 2.96 3.12 -3.62
N PRO A 72 2.40 4.28 -4.00
CA PRO A 72 1.70 5.27 -3.16
C PRO A 72 0.27 4.87 -2.79
N GLN A 73 -0.11 5.07 -1.53
CA GLN A 73 -1.50 5.01 -1.10
C GLN A 73 -2.09 6.42 -1.19
N VAL A 74 -3.24 6.56 -1.85
CA VAL A 74 -3.87 7.85 -2.10
C VAL A 74 -5.14 7.96 -1.27
N PHE A 75 -5.24 8.99 -0.46
CA PHE A 75 -6.38 9.24 0.43
C PHE A 75 -7.03 10.58 0.11
N LYS A 76 -8.34 10.68 0.34
CA LYS A 76 -8.96 12.00 0.53
C LYS A 76 -8.42 12.65 1.80
N THR A 77 -8.33 13.99 1.80
CA THR A 77 -7.72 14.73 2.92
C THR A 77 -8.48 14.60 4.23
N ASN A 78 -9.81 14.56 4.18
CA ASN A 78 -10.63 14.30 5.35
C ASN A 78 -10.39 12.89 5.93
N VAL A 79 -10.28 11.88 5.06
CA VAL A 79 -10.02 10.47 5.46
C VAL A 79 -8.68 10.36 6.17
N ILE A 80 -7.62 10.93 5.58
CA ILE A 80 -6.28 10.80 6.17
C ILE A 80 -6.18 11.56 7.50
N LYS A 81 -6.80 12.73 7.61
CA LYS A 81 -6.89 13.47 8.89
C LYS A 81 -7.64 12.67 9.96
N HIS A 82 -8.71 11.99 9.58
CA HIS A 82 -9.48 11.14 10.48
C HIS A 82 -8.63 9.97 11.00
N ILE A 83 -7.99 9.20 10.12
CA ILE A 83 -7.22 8.01 10.55
C ILE A 83 -6.00 8.37 11.39
N TYR A 84 -5.42 9.56 11.19
CA TYR A 84 -4.32 10.08 12.01
C TYR A 84 -4.77 10.88 13.25
N SER A 85 -6.07 11.00 13.50
CA SER A 85 -6.55 11.60 14.74
C SER A 85 -6.08 10.77 15.94
N LYS A 86 -5.73 11.43 17.05
CA LYS A 86 -5.21 10.76 18.26
C LYS A 86 -6.16 9.64 18.74
N HIS A 87 -7.46 9.88 18.69
CA HIS A 87 -8.46 8.91 19.10
C HIS A 87 -8.41 7.63 18.24
N VAL A 88 -8.43 7.77 16.92
CA VAL A 88 -8.44 6.64 15.98
C VAL A 88 -7.12 5.87 16.03
N LEU A 89 -5.98 6.56 16.04
CA LEU A 89 -4.67 5.91 16.15
C LEU A 89 -4.55 5.11 17.44
N ASN A 90 -4.91 5.70 18.60
CA ASN A 90 -4.81 5.03 19.89
C ASN A 90 -5.74 3.82 19.99
N LYS A 91 -6.91 3.88 19.34
CA LYS A 91 -7.90 2.78 19.29
C LYS A 91 -7.33 1.57 18.55
N TRP A 92 -6.75 1.76 17.36
CA TRP A 92 -6.37 0.65 16.50
C TRP A 92 -4.96 0.13 16.72
N ILE A 93 -3.98 1.00 17.02
CA ILE A 93 -2.59 0.58 17.24
C ILE A 93 -2.46 -0.34 18.46
N LYS A 94 -3.32 -0.17 19.48
CA LYS A 94 -3.35 -1.06 20.65
C LYS A 94 -3.99 -2.43 20.36
N LYS A 95 -4.91 -2.49 19.39
CA LYS A 95 -5.74 -3.68 19.13
C LYS A 95 -5.22 -4.53 17.97
N TYR A 96 -4.57 -3.91 16.98
CA TYR A 96 -4.09 -4.58 15.78
C TYR A 96 -2.63 -4.24 15.51
N LYS A 97 -1.91 -5.19 14.92
CA LYS A 97 -0.61 -4.95 14.32
C LYS A 97 -0.81 -4.23 12.98
N ILE A 98 -0.90 -2.90 13.04
CA ILE A 98 -1.08 -2.06 11.86
C ILE A 98 0.15 -2.16 10.96
N THR A 99 -0.06 -2.50 9.69
CA THR A 99 1.00 -2.70 8.69
C THR A 99 1.07 -1.60 7.64
N ASP A 100 -0.05 -0.93 7.37
CA ASP A 100 -0.13 0.24 6.52
C ASP A 100 -1.30 1.18 6.89
N ASP A 101 -1.36 2.36 6.27
CA ASP A 101 -2.40 3.36 6.55
C ASP A 101 -3.78 2.94 6.01
N ALA A 102 -3.80 2.21 4.89
CA ALA A 102 -5.02 1.71 4.29
C ALA A 102 -5.75 0.72 5.22
N GLN A 103 -5.03 -0.05 6.03
CA GLN A 103 -5.61 -0.93 7.04
C GLN A 103 -6.38 -0.14 8.12
N ILE A 104 -5.90 1.03 8.55
CA ILE A 104 -6.68 1.87 9.48
C ILE A 104 -7.95 2.39 8.79
N ALA A 105 -7.84 2.78 7.51
CA ALA A 105 -9.00 3.21 6.75
C ALA A 105 -10.04 2.07 6.59
N GLU A 106 -9.59 0.83 6.39
CA GLU A 106 -10.44 -0.36 6.31
C GLU A 106 -11.19 -0.59 7.63
N LEU A 107 -10.47 -0.53 8.76
CA LEU A 107 -11.04 -0.70 10.09
C LEU A 107 -12.08 0.37 10.47
N GLU A 108 -11.94 1.59 9.91
CA GLU A 108 -12.90 2.69 10.06
C GLU A 108 -14.02 2.66 9.00
N GLY A 109 -14.09 1.61 8.16
CA GLY A 109 -15.18 1.38 7.22
C GLY A 109 -15.13 2.22 5.94
N PHE A 110 -13.99 2.84 5.63
CA PHE A 110 -13.83 3.63 4.41
C PHE A 110 -13.78 2.74 3.16
N LYS A 111 -14.25 3.28 2.03
CA LYS A 111 -14.24 2.55 0.76
C LYS A 111 -12.83 2.57 0.16
N ILE A 112 -12.19 1.41 0.09
CA ILE A 112 -10.85 1.25 -0.48
C ILE A 112 -10.94 0.62 -1.86
N LYS A 113 -10.19 1.15 -2.82
CA LYS A 113 -10.03 0.54 -4.15
C LYS A 113 -8.59 0.07 -4.35
N VAL A 114 -8.45 -1.18 -4.76
CA VAL A 114 -7.19 -1.67 -5.31
C VAL A 114 -7.14 -1.36 -6.81
N VAL A 115 -6.03 -0.78 -7.27
CA VAL A 115 -5.70 -0.62 -8.70
C VAL A 115 -4.51 -1.49 -9.06
N PRO A 116 -4.36 -1.92 -10.33
CA PRO A 116 -3.20 -2.71 -10.74
C PRO A 116 -1.90 -1.95 -10.52
N GLY A 117 -1.05 -2.52 -9.67
CA GLY A 117 0.29 -2.04 -9.33
C GLY A 117 1.33 -2.36 -10.41
N GLU A 118 2.61 -2.21 -10.07
CA GLU A 118 3.73 -2.43 -10.99
C GLU A 118 4.74 -3.38 -10.36
N LYS A 119 5.10 -4.46 -11.05
CA LYS A 119 6.10 -5.44 -10.55
C LYS A 119 7.44 -4.79 -10.22
N GLN A 120 7.83 -3.76 -10.99
CA GLN A 120 9.07 -3.01 -10.80
C GLN A 120 9.03 -2.04 -9.61
N ASN A 121 7.86 -1.72 -9.06
CA ASN A 121 7.71 -0.86 -7.88
C ASN A 121 8.06 -1.62 -6.59
N VAL A 122 9.24 -2.22 -6.56
CA VAL A 122 9.75 -3.08 -5.49
C VAL A 122 10.06 -2.24 -4.25
N LYS A 123 9.79 -2.79 -3.07
CA LYS A 123 10.24 -2.22 -1.79
C LYS A 123 11.61 -2.78 -1.49
N VAL A 124 12.61 -1.91 -1.40
CA VAL A 124 13.96 -2.29 -1.03
C VAL A 124 13.96 -2.68 0.46
N THR A 125 14.13 -3.97 0.72
CA THR A 125 14.21 -4.57 2.05
C THR A 125 15.50 -5.35 2.25
N THR A 126 16.12 -5.83 1.16
CA THR A 126 17.36 -6.61 1.18
C THR A 126 18.45 -5.95 0.33
N LYS A 127 19.68 -6.51 0.39
CA LYS A 127 20.80 -6.07 -0.45
C LYS A 127 20.56 -6.43 -1.92
N GLU A 128 19.90 -7.55 -2.16
CA GLU A 128 19.54 -8.05 -3.48
C GLU A 128 18.51 -7.12 -4.14
N ASP A 129 17.51 -6.65 -3.39
CA ASP A 129 16.56 -5.64 -3.87
C ASP A 129 17.29 -4.36 -4.31
N LEU A 130 18.29 -3.93 -3.54
CA LEU A 130 19.09 -2.75 -3.87
C LEU A 130 19.90 -2.94 -5.14
N GLN A 131 20.48 -4.13 -5.36
CA GLN A 131 21.18 -4.46 -6.59
C GLN A 131 20.24 -4.44 -7.80
N PHE A 132 19.04 -5.04 -7.65
CA PHE A 132 18.00 -5.01 -8.67
C PHE A 132 17.63 -3.56 -9.04
N VAL A 133 17.37 -2.70 -8.06
CA VAL A 133 17.05 -1.28 -8.30
C VAL A 133 18.19 -0.57 -9.02
N LYS A 134 19.44 -0.76 -8.57
CA LYS A 134 20.62 -0.15 -9.22
C LYS A 134 20.76 -0.58 -10.66
N TYR A 135 20.59 -1.88 -10.94
CA TYR A 135 20.60 -2.41 -12.30
C TYR A 135 19.48 -1.75 -13.11
N PHE A 136 18.23 -1.82 -12.64
CA PHE A 136 17.07 -1.28 -13.34
C PHE A 136 17.22 0.22 -13.70
N LEU A 137 17.73 1.03 -12.77
CA LEU A 137 17.96 2.46 -12.99
C LEU A 137 19.04 2.74 -14.06
N LYS A 138 20.00 1.84 -14.27
CA LYS A 138 20.98 1.97 -15.36
C LYS A 138 20.32 1.79 -16.72
N PHE A 139 19.45 0.78 -16.89
CA PHE A 139 18.75 0.52 -18.16
C PHE A 139 17.66 1.52 -18.48
N ARG A 140 17.08 2.17 -17.46
CA ARG A 140 16.03 3.19 -17.66
C ARG A 140 16.57 4.52 -18.20
N LYS A 141 17.90 4.71 -18.22
CA LYS A 141 18.56 5.91 -18.77
C LYS A 141 18.96 5.75 -20.25
N SER A 142 18.54 4.68 -20.91
CA SER A 142 18.66 4.45 -22.35
C SER A 142 17.31 4.69 -23.03
#